data_AF-A0A9X5XGN8-F1
#
_entry.id   AF-A0A9X5XGN8-F1
#
_cell.length_a   1.000
_cell.length_b   1.000
_cell.length_c   1.000
_cell.angle_alpha   90.00
_cell.angle_beta   90.00
_cell.angle_gamma   90.00
#
_symmetry.space_group_name_H-M   'P 1'
#
loop_
_entity.id
_entity.type
_entity.pdbx_description
1 polymer ?
#
loop_
_entity_poly.entity_id
_entity_poly.type
_entity_poly.pdbx_seq_one_letter_code
_entity_poly.pdbx_strand_id
1 'polypeptide(L)'
;MSPTAAGSRTWLTEADCDLDAFRSLVEQRTDPADHPSAERVEQNVPLYDSDRLRCLAISLEGRRSVQDELVRALSDGPGIVVLKGAFPDSAVVDAASEAFRALIEEERASGTARG
;
A
#
# COMPACT_ATOMS: atom_id res chain seq x y z
N MET A 1 12.42 22.07 -1.10
CA MET A 1 13.33 20.92 -1.14
C MET A 1 13.61 20.61 -2.59
N SER A 2 14.89 20.57 -2.96
CA SER A 2 15.29 20.32 -4.35
C SER A 2 15.05 18.86 -4.70
N PRO A 3 14.55 18.54 -5.91
CA PRO A 3 14.52 17.17 -6.38
C PRO A 3 15.95 16.65 -6.45
N THR A 4 16.21 15.51 -5.83
CA THR A 4 17.48 14.78 -5.98
C THR A 4 17.66 14.53 -7.47
N ALA A 5 18.65 15.19 -8.09
CA ALA A 5 18.98 14.98 -9.49
C ALA A 5 19.57 13.56 -9.61
N ALA A 6 18.69 12.57 -9.76
CA ALA A 6 19.07 11.24 -10.22
C ALA A 6 19.63 11.43 -11.63
N GLY A 7 20.95 11.47 -11.73
CA GLY A 7 21.66 11.66 -12.99
C GLY A 7 21.18 10.63 -14.01
N SER A 8 20.73 11.13 -15.15
CA SER A 8 20.28 10.36 -16.31
C SER A 8 21.46 9.67 -17.00
N ARG A 9 22.10 8.70 -16.33
CA ARG A 9 23.01 7.77 -16.98
C ARG A 9 22.23 6.55 -17.44
N THR A 10 22.26 6.31 -18.74
CA THR A 10 21.66 5.13 -19.39
C THR A 10 22.29 3.82 -18.92
N TRP A 11 23.49 3.87 -18.31
CA TRP A 11 24.24 2.73 -17.82
C TRP A 11 24.71 2.95 -16.38
N LEU A 12 24.39 2.02 -15.49
CA LEU A 12 24.79 2.02 -14.08
C LEU A 12 26.11 1.25 -13.90
N THR A 13 26.92 1.69 -12.93
CA THR A 13 28.19 1.07 -12.53
C THR A 13 28.21 0.83 -11.02
N GLU A 14 29.17 0.05 -10.52
CA GLU A 14 29.35 -0.20 -9.09
C GLU A 14 29.57 1.09 -8.28
N ALA A 15 30.18 2.11 -8.88
CA ALA A 15 30.41 3.41 -8.24
C ALA A 15 29.11 4.22 -8.04
N ASP A 16 28.03 3.85 -8.72
CA ASP A 16 26.71 4.45 -8.51
C ASP A 16 25.94 3.76 -7.35
N CYS A 17 26.49 2.68 -6.80
CA CYS A 17 25.92 1.96 -5.65
C CYS A 17 26.44 2.57 -4.34
N ASP A 18 25.57 3.33 -3.67
CA ASP A 18 25.81 3.83 -2.32
C ASP A 18 25.05 2.95 -1.30
N LEU A 19 25.79 2.11 -0.57
CA LEU A 19 25.24 1.22 0.45
C LEU A 19 24.72 1.96 1.67
N ASP A 20 25.29 3.12 2.01
CA ASP A 20 24.83 3.92 3.15
C ASP A 20 23.52 4.62 2.79
N ALA A 21 23.38 5.11 1.56
CA ALA A 21 22.11 5.62 1.05
C ALA A 21 21.05 4.52 0.99
N PHE A 22 21.38 3.33 0.49
CA PHE A 22 20.46 2.18 0.48
C PHE A 22 20.01 1.80 1.88
N ARG A 23 20.96 1.69 2.83
CA ARG A 23 20.67 1.42 4.24
C ARG A 23 19.70 2.43 4.83
N SER A 24 19.97 3.71 4.61
CA SER A 24 19.14 4.82 5.10
C SER A 24 17.70 4.78 4.55
N LEU A 25 17.49 4.17 3.38
CA LEU A 25 16.16 3.97 2.79
C LEU A 25 15.45 2.75 3.37
N VAL A 26 16.13 1.60 3.49
CA VAL A 26 15.49 0.34 3.92
C VAL A 26 15.31 0.22 5.43
N GLU A 27 16.08 0.97 6.22
CA GLU A 27 15.98 0.96 7.69
C GLU A 27 14.98 1.98 8.24
N GLN A 28 14.28 2.72 7.37
CA GLN A 28 13.22 3.65 7.79
C GLN A 28 12.11 2.91 8.54
N ARG A 29 11.60 3.56 9.58
CA ARG A 29 10.48 3.04 10.36
C ARG A 29 9.30 3.97 10.24
N THR A 30 8.12 3.37 10.12
CA THR A 30 6.86 4.09 10.12
C THR A 30 6.56 4.56 11.53
N ASP A 31 6.52 5.87 11.75
CA ASP A 31 6.13 6.46 13.02
C ASP A 31 4.59 6.49 13.13
N PRO A 32 3.98 5.84 14.15
CA PRO A 32 2.55 5.94 14.40
C PRO A 32 2.04 7.39 14.57
N ALA A 33 2.89 8.32 15.00
CA ALA A 33 2.51 9.72 15.17
C ALA A 33 2.18 10.41 13.83
N ASP A 34 2.77 9.95 12.72
CA ASP A 34 2.50 10.46 11.38
C ASP A 34 1.20 9.88 10.78
N HIS A 35 0.63 8.86 11.43
CA HIS A 35 -0.57 8.14 11.02
C HIS A 35 -1.65 8.10 12.13
N PRO A 36 -2.16 9.25 12.58
CA PRO A 36 -3.12 9.32 13.69
C PRO A 36 -4.47 8.64 13.39
N SER A 37 -4.83 8.50 12.11
CA SER A 37 -6.06 7.81 11.70
C SER A 37 -5.91 6.29 11.72
N ALA A 38 -4.69 5.77 11.73
CA ALA A 38 -4.42 4.33 11.83
C ALA A 38 -4.90 3.75 13.18
N GLU A 39 -5.33 2.49 13.17
CA GLU A 39 -5.58 1.70 14.38
C GLU A 39 -4.26 1.34 15.05
N ARG A 40 -3.26 0.95 14.26
CA ARG A 40 -1.91 0.62 14.70
C ARG A 40 -0.95 0.58 13.51
N VAL A 41 0.35 0.53 13.79
CA VAL A 41 1.39 0.17 12.81
C VAL A 41 1.86 -1.24 13.11
N GLU A 42 1.82 -2.11 12.11
CA GLU A 42 2.23 -3.51 12.21
C GLU A 42 3.25 -3.81 11.11
N GLN A 43 4.45 -4.28 11.46
CA GLN A 43 5.54 -4.53 10.50
C GLN A 43 5.90 -3.32 9.61
N ASN A 44 5.94 -2.10 10.18
CA ASN A 44 6.08 -0.82 9.45
C ASN A 44 4.91 -0.47 8.51
N VAL A 45 3.79 -1.18 8.58
CA VAL A 45 2.60 -0.89 7.76
C VAL A 45 1.49 -0.29 8.63
N PRO A 46 0.98 0.91 8.30
CA PRO A 46 -0.16 1.49 8.99
C PRO A 46 -1.42 0.70 8.60
N LEU A 47 -2.11 0.20 9.62
CA LEU A 47 -3.35 -0.54 9.51
C LEU A 47 -4.49 0.35 9.97
N TYR A 48 -5.47 0.52 9.10
CA TYR A 48 -6.64 1.35 9.32
C TYR A 48 -7.88 0.48 9.45
N ASP A 49 -8.71 0.79 10.44
CA ASP A 49 -10.09 0.32 10.49
C ASP A 49 -10.95 1.19 9.56
N SER A 50 -11.61 0.55 8.59
CA SER A 50 -12.32 1.28 7.54
C SER A 50 -13.60 1.95 8.04
N ASP A 51 -14.24 1.43 9.09
CA ASP A 51 -15.40 2.09 9.70
C ASP A 51 -14.98 3.37 10.41
N ARG A 52 -13.87 3.32 11.15
CA ARG A 52 -13.27 4.53 11.75
C ARG A 52 -12.89 5.56 10.68
N LEU A 53 -12.25 5.14 9.58
CA LEU A 53 -11.93 6.06 8.49
C LEU A 53 -13.18 6.69 7.85
N ARG A 54 -14.24 5.89 7.62
CA ARG A 54 -15.53 6.40 7.12
C ARG A 54 -16.12 7.44 8.06
N CYS A 55 -16.09 7.19 9.38
CA CYS A 55 -16.56 8.13 10.39
C CYS A 55 -15.75 9.45 10.38
N LEU A 56 -14.42 9.37 10.31
CA LEU A 56 -13.56 10.55 10.22
C LEU A 56 -13.80 11.34 8.93
N ALA A 57 -14.12 10.67 7.83
CA ALA A 57 -14.36 11.28 6.52
C ALA A 57 -15.78 11.86 6.31
N ILE A 58 -16.64 11.86 7.35
CA ILE A 58 -17.98 12.46 7.29
C ILE A 58 -17.89 13.97 7.05
N SER A 59 -16.98 14.66 7.74
CA SER A 59 -16.75 16.10 7.55
C SER A 59 -15.78 16.35 6.39
N LEU A 60 -15.89 17.53 5.76
CA LEU A 60 -14.98 17.93 4.68
C LEU A 60 -13.52 18.00 5.16
N GLU A 61 -13.31 18.56 6.35
CA GLU A 61 -11.98 18.68 6.96
C GLU A 61 -11.40 17.32 7.34
N GLY A 62 -12.19 16.46 7.97
CA GLY A 62 -11.77 15.11 8.35
C GLY A 62 -11.46 14.24 7.12
N ARG A 63 -12.26 14.36 6.06
CA ARG A 63 -11.96 13.71 4.77
C ARG A 63 -10.63 14.15 4.20
N ARG A 64 -10.34 15.45 4.18
CA ARG A 64 -9.05 15.97 3.70
C ARG A 64 -7.90 15.47 4.56
N SER A 65 -8.05 15.46 5.89
CA SER A 65 -7.03 14.95 6.80
C SER A 65 -6.70 13.48 6.52
N VAL A 66 -7.73 12.63 6.34
CA VAL A 66 -7.54 11.20 6.01
C VAL A 66 -6.88 11.06 4.63
N GLN A 67 -7.32 11.83 3.63
CA GLN A 67 -6.72 11.80 2.28
C GLN A 67 -5.25 12.22 2.30
N ASP A 68 -4.93 13.30 2.99
CA ASP A 68 -3.55 13.80 3.11
C ASP A 68 -2.65 12.77 3.81
N GLU A 69 -3.15 12.10 4.85
CA GLU A 69 -2.44 11.01 5.54
C GLU A 69 -2.18 9.81 4.62
N LEU A 70 -3.19 9.36 3.87
CA LEU A 70 -3.04 8.25 2.91
C LEU A 70 -2.10 8.62 1.76
N VAL A 71 -2.16 9.84 1.24
CA VAL A 71 -1.24 10.33 0.19
C VAL A 71 0.18 10.36 0.70
N ARG A 72 0.43 10.87 1.92
CA ARG A 72 1.76 10.84 2.54
C ARG A 72 2.25 9.41 2.72
N ALA A 73 1.42 8.52 3.25
CA ALA A 73 1.80 7.12 3.45
C ALA A 73 2.24 6.43 2.15
N LEU A 74 1.59 6.74 1.03
CA LEU A 74 1.88 6.14 -0.28
C LEU A 74 3.01 6.84 -1.06
N SER A 75 3.26 8.13 -0.79
CA SER A 75 4.23 8.92 -1.57
C SER A 75 5.58 9.00 -0.88
N ASP A 76 5.58 9.42 0.40
CA ASP A 76 6.80 9.73 1.16
C ASP A 76 7.01 8.80 2.37
N GLY A 77 6.00 8.00 2.70
CA GLY A 77 6.00 7.07 3.82
C GLY A 77 6.26 5.61 3.40
N PRO A 78 5.63 4.63 4.06
CA PRO A 78 5.91 3.21 3.83
C PRO A 78 5.55 2.67 2.44
N GLY A 79 4.84 3.43 1.61
CA GLY A 79 4.40 3.02 0.26
C GLY A 79 3.27 1.99 0.26
N ILE A 80 2.76 1.60 1.43
CA ILE A 80 1.71 0.61 1.61
C ILE A 80 0.82 0.98 2.80
N VAL A 81 -0.47 0.64 2.70
CA VAL A 81 -1.45 0.76 3.77
C VAL A 81 -2.33 -0.49 3.81
N VAL A 82 -2.86 -0.83 4.98
CA VAL A 82 -3.84 -1.92 5.12
C VAL A 82 -5.18 -1.34 5.55
N LEU A 83 -6.24 -1.64 4.81
CA LEU A 83 -7.61 -1.25 5.13
C LEU A 83 -8.39 -2.48 5.61
N LYS A 84 -8.53 -2.62 6.93
CA LYS A 84 -9.36 -3.66 7.53
C LYS A 84 -10.83 -3.33 7.31
N GLY A 85 -11.61 -4.28 6.79
CA GLY A 85 -13.03 -4.05 6.47
C GLY A 85 -13.25 -3.04 5.34
N ALA A 86 -12.35 -3.02 4.35
CA ALA A 86 -12.41 -2.09 3.21
C ALA A 86 -13.77 -2.12 2.49
N PHE A 87 -14.30 -3.34 2.29
CA PHE A 87 -15.64 -3.56 1.75
C PHE A 87 -16.61 -3.79 2.93
N PRO A 88 -17.67 -2.96 3.07
CA PRO A 88 -18.70 -3.19 4.08
C PRO A 88 -19.45 -4.52 3.88
N ASP A 89 -19.57 -4.95 2.62
CA ASP A 89 -20.12 -6.25 2.23
C ASP A 89 -19.01 -7.08 1.57
N SER A 90 -18.62 -8.18 2.22
CA SER A 90 -17.59 -9.08 1.69
C SER A 90 -18.07 -9.91 0.51
N ALA A 91 -19.39 -10.00 0.27
CA ALA A 91 -19.97 -10.81 -0.80
C ALA A 91 -19.43 -10.41 -2.19
N VAL A 92 -19.05 -9.15 -2.37
CA VAL A 92 -18.40 -8.68 -3.60
C VAL A 92 -17.05 -9.36 -3.85
N VAL A 93 -16.24 -9.50 -2.79
CA VAL A 93 -14.93 -10.19 -2.86
C VAL A 93 -15.12 -11.69 -3.02
N ASP A 94 -16.12 -12.26 -2.34
CA ASP A 94 -16.44 -13.68 -2.42
C ASP A 94 -16.89 -14.06 -3.84
N ALA A 95 -17.80 -13.29 -4.43
CA ALA A 95 -18.27 -13.50 -5.80
C ALA A 95 -17.13 -13.40 -6.84
N ALA A 96 -16.25 -12.42 -6.70
CA ALA A 96 -15.07 -12.31 -7.58
C ALA A 96 -14.14 -13.53 -7.42
N SER A 97 -13.93 -13.98 -6.18
CA SER A 97 -13.09 -15.14 -5.89
C SER A 97 -13.69 -16.44 -6.45
N GLU A 98 -15.00 -16.61 -6.37
CA GLU A 98 -15.71 -17.75 -6.98
C GLU A 98 -15.56 -17.77 -8.50
N ALA A 99 -15.73 -16.63 -9.16
CA ALA A 99 -15.53 -16.52 -10.61
C ALA A 99 -14.11 -16.92 -11.02
N PHE A 100 -13.08 -16.44 -10.31
CA PHE A 100 -11.70 -16.84 -10.57
C PHE A 100 -11.46 -18.34 -10.34
N ARG A 101 -12.03 -18.93 -9.28
CA ARG A 101 -11.91 -20.37 -9.02
C ARG A 101 -12.58 -21.20 -10.12
N ALA A 102 -13.73 -20.76 -10.61
CA ALA A 102 -14.43 -21.43 -11.71
C ALA A 102 -13.58 -21.42 -13.00
N LEU A 103 -12.97 -20.29 -13.34
CA LEU A 103 -12.06 -20.19 -14.51
C LEU A 103 -10.86 -21.13 -14.38
N ILE A 104 -10.21 -21.14 -13.20
CA ILE A 104 -9.07 -22.03 -12.95
C ILE A 104 -9.48 -23.51 -13.07
N GLU A 105 -10.67 -23.87 -12.60
CA GLU A 105 -11.16 -25.25 -12.70
C GLU A 105 -11.47 -25.66 -14.14
N GLU A 106 -12.04 -24.75 -14.93
CA GLU A 106 -12.26 -24.95 -16.37
C GLU A 106 -10.93 -25.14 -17.14
N GLU A 107 -9.91 -24.33 -16.84
CA GLU A 107 -8.56 -24.45 -17.42
C GLU A 107 -7.90 -25.78 -17.05
N ARG A 108 -8.07 -26.24 -15.80
CA ARG A 108 -7.60 -27.57 -15.36
C ARG A 108 -8.32 -28.69 -16.08
N ALA A 109 -9.64 -28.63 -16.17
CA ALA A 109 -10.46 -29.65 -16.82
C ALA A 109 -10.18 -29.75 -18.33
N SER A 110 -9.89 -28.63 -18.99
CA SER A 110 -9.53 -28.57 -20.41
C SER A 110 -8.09 -28.98 -20.72
N GLY A 111 -7.27 -29.30 -19.70
CA GLY A 111 -5.87 -29.70 -19.87
C GLY A 111 -4.97 -28.59 -20.41
N THR A 112 -5.41 -27.32 -20.32
CA THR A 112 -4.66 -26.15 -20.78
C THR A 112 -3.87 -25.47 -19.66
N ALA A 113 -3.86 -26.05 -18.46
CA ALA A 113 -3.05 -25.59 -17.33
C ALA A 113 -1.56 -25.48 -17.74
N ARG A 114 -1.09 -24.24 -17.90
CA ARG A 114 0.34 -23.95 -18.06
C ARG A 114 0.97 -23.99 -16.67
N GLY A 115 1.74 -25.05 -16.41
CA GLY A 115 2.68 -25.13 -15.29
C GLY A 115 3.99 -24.44 -15.61
#